data_AF-D0LKE6-F1
#
_entry.id   AF-D0LKE6-F1
#
_cell.length_a   1.000
_cell.length_b   1.000
_cell.length_c   1.000
_cell.angle_alpha   90.00
_cell.angle_beta   90.00
_cell.angle_gamma   90.00
#
_symmetry.space_group_name_H-M   'P 1'
#
loop_
_entity.id
_entity.type
_entity.pdbx_description
1 polymer ?
#
loop_
_entity_poly.entity_id
_entity_poly.type
_entity_poly.pdbx_seq_one_letter_code
_entity_poly.pdbx_strand_id
1 'polypeptide(L)'
;MHAPSLKSPSFAVRYRGAWMQKHPSPSHRRSDFHWHPSDLPARIRAELADNLARYGSERASVWLIGDDYLAWARSFSATAPGDQRRYTGLAATVATTDEGPWQDALLDILAHMPLPPAGPYSTSITHGYVDRETHLPVADEHLPLPPAAVDPERLRALFTPAELARGLYLGGAMSCRDPHDEHLPLVFGHLLTWMPRAERAHPRQLVLVDRPLASGTSAPNNRGMINLLHYLTLAWFCPPAIRERDPQFTVRAWQLVLELAFHLERPLPDLLGDLGAVAAAWDTTEDLRSYLLSHRILRHEQIAACDRRAPKPLFASSVPDAGWLWNRITHYWGRQLLPASDAELARMAALLAQRIAVDHLFHLDAPERHTLPMRYLHRLLYESVLPAERRELLLRALAQYVPSLLTHPEVPLD
;
A
#
# COMPACT_ATOMS: atom_id res chain seq x y z
N MET A 1 14.96 43.36 -0.73
CA MET A 1 13.70 42.89 -0.12
C MET A 1 13.76 41.37 -0.11
N HIS A 2 13.92 40.74 1.06
CA HIS A 2 13.80 39.28 1.18
C HIS A 2 12.32 38.93 1.29
N ALA A 3 11.83 38.09 0.39
CA ALA A 3 10.48 37.54 0.50
C ALA A 3 10.37 36.79 1.84
N PRO A 4 9.26 36.98 2.61
CA PRO A 4 9.07 36.24 3.84
C PRO A 4 9.05 34.74 3.55
N SER A 5 9.96 34.00 4.19
CA SER A 5 9.95 32.54 4.17
C SER A 5 8.63 32.07 4.78
N LEU A 6 7.76 31.51 3.94
CA LEU A 6 6.60 30.76 4.40
C LEU A 6 7.13 29.56 5.18
N LYS A 7 6.96 29.56 6.50
CA LYS A 7 7.23 28.37 7.31
C LYS A 7 6.33 27.26 6.80
N SER A 8 6.93 26.16 6.34
CA SER A 8 6.17 24.95 6.01
C SER A 8 5.32 24.57 7.23
N PRO A 9 4.06 24.17 7.02
CA PRO A 9 3.23 23.70 8.12
C PRO A 9 3.92 22.52 8.82
N SER A 10 3.84 22.49 10.15
CA SER A 10 4.40 21.44 11.01
C SER A 10 3.40 21.12 12.11
N PHE A 11 3.38 19.89 12.59
CA PHE A 11 2.57 19.47 13.75
C PHE A 11 3.46 18.98 14.89
N ALA A 12 3.00 19.17 16.13
CA ALA A 12 3.68 18.67 17.32
C ALA A 12 3.30 17.22 17.62
N VAL A 13 4.30 16.32 17.66
CA VAL A 13 4.14 14.93 18.12
C VAL A 13 4.75 14.78 19.49
N ARG A 14 4.00 14.15 20.40
CA ARG A 14 4.47 13.76 21.72
C ARG A 14 4.76 12.27 21.76
N TYR A 15 6.01 11.91 22.04
CA TYR A 15 6.47 10.55 22.26
C TYR A 15 6.60 10.28 23.76
N ARG A 16 5.92 9.24 24.26
CA ARG A 16 5.98 8.82 25.65
C ARG A 16 6.52 7.40 25.76
N GLY A 17 7.67 7.25 26.41
CA GLY A 17 8.19 5.97 26.84
C GLY A 17 7.37 5.41 28.00
N ALA A 18 7.04 4.13 27.95
CA ALA A 18 6.31 3.43 28.99
C ALA A 18 6.80 1.99 29.18
N TRP A 19 6.78 1.52 30.42
CA TRP A 19 7.26 0.20 30.81
C TRP A 19 6.19 -0.52 31.59
N MET A 20 5.79 -1.70 31.14
CA MET A 20 4.98 -2.61 31.92
C MET A 20 5.89 -3.72 32.43
N GLN A 21 6.09 -3.88 33.73
CA GLN A 21 7.03 -4.88 34.25
C GLN A 21 6.53 -5.61 35.48
N LYS A 22 6.98 -6.86 35.64
CA LYS A 22 6.70 -7.73 36.77
C LYS A 22 7.97 -8.44 37.22
N HIS A 23 8.08 -8.66 38.53
CA HIS A 23 9.10 -9.53 39.12
C HIS A 23 8.67 -11.01 39.00
N PRO A 24 9.54 -11.94 38.51
CA PRO A 24 9.20 -13.35 38.36
C PRO A 24 8.94 -14.12 39.67
N SER A 25 9.30 -13.57 40.85
CA SER A 25 9.15 -14.31 42.12
C SER A 25 7.70 -14.54 42.52
N PRO A 26 7.30 -15.79 42.85
CA PRO A 26 5.95 -16.15 43.24
C PRO A 26 5.56 -15.79 44.69
N SER A 27 6.42 -15.08 45.44
CA SER A 27 6.25 -14.86 46.89
C SER A 27 5.11 -13.91 47.30
N HIS A 28 4.46 -13.24 46.34
CA HIS A 28 3.27 -12.43 46.62
C HIS A 28 2.10 -12.80 45.71
N ARG A 29 0.95 -13.13 46.33
CA ARG A 29 -0.35 -13.39 45.68
C ARG A 29 -0.91 -12.20 44.86
N ARG A 30 -0.29 -11.01 44.96
CA ARG A 30 -0.63 -9.76 44.23
C ARG A 30 0.49 -9.29 43.29
N SER A 31 1.29 -10.21 42.74
CA SER A 31 2.38 -9.86 41.81
C SER A 31 1.82 -9.45 40.45
N ASP A 32 1.18 -8.29 40.39
CA ASP A 32 0.56 -7.77 39.18
C ASP A 32 1.59 -7.02 38.33
N PHE A 33 1.33 -6.91 37.03
CA PHE A 33 2.14 -6.05 36.17
C PHE A 33 1.87 -4.59 36.51
N HIS A 34 2.93 -3.79 36.61
CA HIS A 34 2.83 -2.35 36.88
C HIS A 34 3.38 -1.53 35.71
N TRP A 35 2.70 -0.42 35.41
CA TRP A 35 3.09 0.54 34.38
C TRP A 35 3.91 1.68 34.97
N HIS A 36 4.99 2.06 34.29
CA HIS A 36 5.87 3.16 34.61
C HIS A 36 6.18 3.99 33.35
N PRO A 37 5.92 5.30 33.32
CA PRO A 37 5.01 6.01 34.23
C PRO A 37 3.56 5.50 34.09
N SER A 38 2.72 5.80 35.09
CA SER A 38 1.35 5.27 35.19
C SER A 38 0.31 6.03 34.36
N ASP A 39 0.71 7.09 33.67
CA ASP A 39 -0.13 8.11 33.03
C ASP A 39 -0.51 7.79 31.57
N LEU A 40 -0.18 6.60 31.07
CA LEU A 40 -0.71 6.15 29.78
C LEU A 40 -2.24 5.95 29.81
N PRO A 41 -2.97 6.35 28.75
CA PRO A 41 -4.39 6.07 28.62
C PRO A 41 -4.73 4.59 28.85
N ALA A 42 -5.80 4.33 29.59
CA ALA A 42 -6.17 2.97 30.00
C ALA A 42 -6.40 2.02 28.81
N ARG A 43 -6.96 2.52 27.70
CA ARG A 43 -7.16 1.74 26.46
C ARG A 43 -5.85 1.21 25.89
N ILE A 44 -4.82 2.06 25.78
CA ILE A 44 -3.52 1.71 25.21
C ILE A 44 -2.81 0.70 26.12
N ARG A 45 -2.91 0.91 27.45
CA ARG A 45 -2.38 -0.04 28.43
C ARG A 45 -3.05 -1.41 28.32
N ALA A 46 -4.36 -1.47 28.15
CA ALA A 46 -5.10 -2.72 28.00
C ALA A 46 -4.69 -3.46 26.73
N GLU A 47 -4.63 -2.77 25.59
CA GLU A 47 -4.22 -3.38 24.31
C GLU A 47 -2.78 -3.93 24.35
N LEU A 48 -1.83 -3.16 24.90
CA LEU A 48 -0.45 -3.62 25.06
C LEU A 48 -0.36 -4.81 26.04
N ALA A 49 -1.12 -4.78 27.14
CA ALA A 49 -1.13 -5.87 28.11
C ALA A 49 -1.74 -7.16 27.53
N ASP A 50 -2.82 -7.05 26.77
CA ASP A 50 -3.46 -8.19 26.08
C ASP A 50 -2.50 -8.85 25.09
N ASN A 51 -1.67 -8.07 24.41
CA ASN A 51 -0.62 -8.60 23.56
C ASN A 51 0.43 -9.36 24.35
N LEU A 52 0.94 -8.81 25.45
CA LEU A 52 1.90 -9.54 26.30
C LEU A 52 1.28 -10.85 26.82
N ALA A 53 0.00 -10.83 27.21
CA ALA A 53 -0.67 -12.02 27.71
C ALA A 53 -0.76 -13.14 26.66
N ARG A 54 -0.95 -12.79 25.37
CA ARG A 54 -1.05 -13.75 24.26
C ARG A 54 0.30 -14.34 23.84
N TYR A 55 1.37 -13.53 23.85
CA TYR A 55 2.68 -13.93 23.31
C TYR A 55 3.74 -14.18 24.40
N GLY A 56 3.43 -13.91 25.67
CA GLY A 56 4.27 -14.22 26.81
C GLY A 56 5.56 -13.40 26.90
N SER A 57 6.56 -13.94 27.61
CA SER A 57 7.90 -13.34 27.72
C SER A 57 8.83 -13.68 26.55
N GLU A 58 8.28 -14.18 25.45
CA GLU A 58 9.03 -14.48 24.23
C GLU A 58 9.58 -13.18 23.62
N ARG A 59 10.67 -13.26 22.85
CA ARG A 59 11.22 -12.11 22.13
C ARG A 59 10.20 -11.70 21.07
N ALA A 60 9.50 -10.61 21.33
CA ALA A 60 8.38 -10.14 20.54
C ALA A 60 8.32 -8.61 20.52
N SER A 61 7.71 -8.07 19.47
CA SER A 61 7.35 -6.66 19.39
C SER A 61 5.90 -6.51 18.97
N VAL A 62 5.25 -5.48 19.50
CA VAL A 62 3.86 -5.15 19.23
C VAL A 62 3.84 -3.77 18.60
N TRP A 63 3.20 -3.67 17.44
CA TRP A 63 2.95 -2.43 16.74
C TRP A 63 1.43 -2.20 16.69
N LEU A 64 0.99 -1.06 17.20
CA LEU A 64 -0.42 -0.67 17.24
C LEU A 64 -0.61 0.65 16.53
N ILE A 65 -1.54 0.67 15.59
CA ILE A 65 -2.13 1.88 15.03
C ILE A 65 -3.54 2.00 15.62
N GLY A 66 -3.80 3.07 16.36
CA GLY A 66 -5.12 3.46 16.82
C GLY A 66 -5.68 4.65 16.05
N ASP A 67 -6.83 5.16 16.48
CA ASP A 67 -7.49 6.32 15.84
C ASP A 67 -6.73 7.64 16.03
N ASP A 68 -5.89 7.73 17.05
CA ASP A 68 -5.21 8.94 17.51
C ASP A 68 -3.83 8.65 18.15
N TYR A 69 -3.30 7.43 18.00
CA TYR A 69 -1.99 7.06 18.50
C TYR A 69 -1.30 5.99 17.65
N LEU A 70 0.01 5.96 17.80
CA LEU A 70 0.86 4.85 17.38
C LEU A 70 1.61 4.33 18.60
N ALA A 71 1.61 3.02 18.82
CA ALA A 71 2.44 2.40 19.86
C ALA A 71 3.36 1.34 19.28
N TRP A 72 4.60 1.33 19.76
CA TRP A 72 5.57 0.27 19.49
C TRP A 72 6.13 -0.24 20.82
N ALA A 73 5.90 -1.51 21.13
CA ALA A 73 6.37 -2.14 22.36
C ALA A 73 7.28 -3.32 22.06
N ARG A 74 8.33 -3.48 22.86
CA ARG A 74 9.27 -4.60 22.81
C ARG A 74 9.16 -5.37 24.12
N SER A 75 8.94 -6.67 24.03
CA SER A 75 9.00 -7.53 25.21
C SER A 75 10.43 -7.61 25.75
N PHE A 76 10.59 -7.90 27.03
CA PHE A 76 11.90 -8.16 27.60
C PHE A 76 11.86 -9.18 28.73
N SER A 77 13.00 -9.81 28.95
CA SER A 77 13.34 -10.57 30.16
C SER A 77 14.79 -10.22 30.52
N ALA A 78 14.98 -9.28 31.44
CA ALA A 78 16.30 -8.74 31.75
C ALA A 78 16.48 -8.46 33.25
N THR A 79 17.74 -8.43 33.69
CA THR A 79 18.10 -8.06 35.06
C THR A 79 18.23 -6.55 35.16
N ALA A 80 17.54 -5.92 36.11
CA ALA A 80 17.66 -4.49 36.33
C ALA A 80 19.04 -4.17 36.95
N PRO A 81 19.79 -3.20 36.38
CA PRO A 81 21.11 -2.86 36.90
C PRO A 81 21.10 -2.38 38.36
N GLY A 82 20.03 -1.73 38.81
CA GLY A 82 19.95 -1.08 40.12
C GLY A 82 19.77 -2.04 41.30
N ASP A 83 18.94 -3.06 41.17
CA ASP A 83 18.59 -3.99 42.26
C ASP A 83 19.01 -5.44 41.98
N GLN A 84 19.60 -5.70 40.81
CA GLN A 84 20.04 -7.03 40.36
C GLN A 84 18.92 -8.07 40.30
N ARG A 85 17.66 -7.62 40.23
CA ARG A 85 16.49 -8.48 40.11
C ARG A 85 16.13 -8.70 38.65
N ARG A 86 15.66 -9.90 38.33
CA ARG A 86 15.14 -10.22 36.99
C ARG A 86 13.74 -9.65 36.86
N TYR A 87 13.42 -9.10 35.71
CA TYR A 87 12.10 -8.58 35.36
C TYR A 87 11.68 -9.12 34.00
N THR A 88 10.37 -9.27 33.82
CA THR A 88 9.76 -9.50 32.51
C THR A 88 8.70 -8.45 32.25
N GLY A 89 8.51 -8.07 30.98
CA GLY A 89 7.66 -6.93 30.68
C GLY A 89 7.67 -6.48 29.23
N LEU A 90 7.15 -5.27 29.03
CA LEU A 90 7.17 -4.49 27.79
C LEU A 90 7.88 -3.15 28.03
N ALA A 91 8.71 -2.74 27.09
CA ALA A 91 9.20 -1.36 26.95
C ALA A 91 8.60 -0.78 25.67
N ALA A 92 7.86 0.31 25.78
CA ALA A 92 7.03 0.85 24.71
C ALA A 92 7.29 2.34 24.48
N THR A 93 7.13 2.77 23.23
CA THR A 93 6.94 4.17 22.86
C THR A 93 5.54 4.35 22.33
N VAL A 94 4.85 5.36 22.85
CA VAL A 94 3.54 5.79 22.37
C VAL A 94 3.68 7.18 21.79
N ALA A 95 3.33 7.35 20.53
CA ALA A 95 3.26 8.64 19.86
C ALA A 95 1.79 9.08 19.77
N THR A 96 1.53 10.32 20.17
CA THR A 96 0.22 11.00 20.04
C THR A 96 0.43 12.38 19.44
N THR A 97 -0.58 12.89 18.74
CA THR A 97 -0.62 14.29 18.29
C THR A 97 -1.92 14.93 18.80
N ASP A 98 -1.82 16.16 19.27
CA ASP A 98 -2.96 16.99 19.65
C ASP A 98 -3.42 17.86 18.44
N GLU A 99 -2.69 17.82 17.32
CA GLU A 99 -2.86 18.66 16.14
C GLU A 99 -3.13 17.84 14.87
N GLY A 100 -4.26 18.09 14.22
CA GLY A 100 -4.59 17.57 12.90
C GLY A 100 -4.87 16.06 12.83
N PRO A 101 -5.19 15.54 11.64
CA PRO A 101 -5.36 14.10 11.44
C PRO A 101 -4.01 13.41 11.56
N TRP A 102 -3.79 12.65 12.63
CA TRP A 102 -2.54 11.91 12.95
C TRP A 102 -1.99 11.02 11.81
N GLN A 103 -2.86 10.75 10.86
CA GLN A 103 -2.71 9.97 9.64
C GLN A 103 -1.68 10.60 8.70
N ASP A 104 -1.62 11.93 8.67
CA ASP A 104 -0.60 12.70 7.93
C ASP A 104 0.77 12.56 8.56
N ALA A 105 0.78 12.43 9.88
CA ALA A 105 1.99 12.34 10.67
C ALA A 105 2.60 10.94 10.70
N LEU A 106 1.83 9.89 10.39
CA LEU A 106 2.21 8.50 10.70
C LEU A 106 3.58 8.12 10.13
N LEU A 107 3.89 8.53 8.91
CA LEU A 107 5.17 8.17 8.26
C LEU A 107 6.36 8.87 8.92
N ASP A 108 6.25 10.17 9.17
CA ASP A 108 7.27 10.94 9.88
C ASP A 108 7.41 10.46 11.34
N ILE A 109 6.30 10.10 11.99
CA ILE A 109 6.29 9.54 13.32
C ILE A 109 7.13 8.27 13.36
N LEU A 110 6.90 7.34 12.42
CA LEU A 110 7.62 6.07 12.31
C LEU A 110 9.11 6.29 12.01
N ALA A 111 9.44 7.27 11.14
CA ALA A 111 10.82 7.60 10.81
C ALA A 111 11.62 8.14 12.00
N HIS A 112 10.95 8.80 12.95
CA HIS A 112 11.58 9.44 14.12
C HIS A 112 11.26 8.74 15.45
N MET A 113 10.56 7.61 15.42
CA MET A 113 10.07 6.95 16.64
C MET A 113 11.26 6.44 17.48
N PRO A 114 11.50 7.02 18.68
CA PRO A 114 12.53 6.49 19.57
C PRO A 114 12.03 5.16 20.14
N LEU A 115 12.87 4.13 20.21
CA LEU A 115 12.49 2.86 20.86
C LEU A 115 13.29 2.69 22.17
N PRO A 116 12.63 2.66 23.34
CA PRO A 116 13.32 2.46 24.62
C PRO A 116 13.91 1.05 24.67
N PRO A 117 15.12 0.87 25.23
CA PRO A 117 15.75 -0.45 25.33
C PRO A 117 14.78 -1.51 25.87
N ALA A 118 14.84 -2.72 25.30
CA ALA A 118 14.05 -3.86 25.75
C ALA A 118 14.57 -4.36 27.11
N GLY A 119 14.27 -3.62 28.17
CA GLY A 119 14.73 -3.88 29.53
C GLY A 119 13.88 -3.15 30.58
N PRO A 120 14.13 -3.45 31.87
CA PRO A 120 13.36 -2.88 32.96
C PRO A 120 13.52 -1.37 33.06
N TYR A 121 12.49 -0.72 33.59
CA TYR A 121 12.49 0.70 33.88
C TYR A 121 13.64 1.06 34.82
N SER A 122 14.42 2.09 34.46
CA SER A 122 15.39 2.74 35.35
C SER A 122 15.42 4.25 35.10
N THR A 123 15.66 5.04 36.15
CA THR A 123 15.73 6.51 36.05
C THR A 123 16.86 7.01 35.16
N SER A 124 17.93 6.23 35.01
CA SER A 124 19.07 6.56 34.14
C SER A 124 18.81 6.31 32.66
N ILE A 125 18.01 5.29 32.31
CA ILE A 125 17.66 4.97 30.91
C ILE A 125 16.55 5.89 30.40
N THR A 126 15.66 6.34 31.30
CA THR A 126 14.38 6.97 30.94
C THR A 126 14.47 8.46 30.61
N HIS A 127 15.55 9.16 30.98
CA HIS A 127 15.70 10.60 30.71
C HIS A 127 15.59 11.00 29.23
N GLY A 128 15.87 10.09 28.29
CA GLY A 128 15.76 10.35 26.85
C GLY A 128 14.42 9.94 26.21
N TYR A 129 13.54 9.27 26.95
CA TYR A 129 12.33 8.63 26.41
C TYR A 129 11.05 9.06 27.12
N VAL A 130 11.14 9.65 28.31
CA VAL A 130 9.99 10.17 29.04
C VAL A 130 9.63 11.52 28.44
N ASP A 131 8.51 11.54 27.72
CA ASP A 131 7.80 12.72 27.22
C ASP A 131 8.66 13.67 26.36
N ARG A 132 8.92 13.26 25.12
CA ARG A 132 9.61 14.05 24.11
C ARG A 132 8.62 14.63 23.12
N GLU A 133 8.59 15.95 23.01
CA GLU A 133 7.88 16.64 21.94
C GLU A 133 8.82 16.85 20.73
N THR A 134 8.32 16.62 19.52
CA THR A 134 9.06 16.84 18.27
C THR A 134 8.13 17.48 17.25
N HIS A 135 8.57 18.56 16.62
CA HIS A 135 7.87 19.16 15.50
C HIS A 135 8.28 18.44 14.22
N LEU A 136 7.31 17.85 13.54
CA LEU A 136 7.52 17.17 12.27
C LEU A 136 6.91 18.01 11.15
N PRO A 137 7.55 18.04 9.97
CA PRO A 137 6.97 18.74 8.82
C PRO A 137 5.66 18.08 8.42
N VAL A 138 4.69 18.87 7.94
CA VAL A 138 3.60 18.31 7.15
C VAL A 138 4.18 17.96 5.80
N ALA A 139 4.30 16.67 5.53
CA ALA A 139 4.69 16.23 4.22
C ALA A 139 3.55 16.46 3.22
N ASP A 140 3.87 17.12 2.11
CA ASP A 140 3.04 17.03 0.92
C ASP A 140 3.01 15.56 0.46
N GLU A 141 1.86 15.15 -0.07
CA GLU A 141 1.52 13.79 -0.48
C GLU A 141 2.74 12.96 -0.90
N HIS A 142 3.17 12.04 -0.03
CA HIS A 142 4.35 11.22 -0.30
C HIS A 142 4.05 10.24 -1.44
N LEU A 143 4.73 10.46 -2.56
CA LEU A 143 4.93 9.42 -3.57
C LEU A 143 5.55 8.18 -2.91
N PRO A 144 5.25 6.96 -3.40
CA PRO A 144 5.90 5.75 -2.92
C PRO A 144 7.41 5.93 -2.95
N LEU A 145 8.08 5.70 -1.82
CA LEU A 145 9.53 5.75 -1.82
C LEU A 145 10.06 4.60 -2.70
N PRO A 146 11.08 4.85 -3.53
CA PRO A 146 11.60 3.82 -4.41
C PRO A 146 12.05 2.61 -3.59
N PRO A 147 11.90 1.38 -4.10
CA PRO A 147 12.30 0.18 -3.36
C PRO A 147 13.75 0.24 -2.88
N ALA A 148 14.63 0.96 -3.59
CA ALA A 148 16.02 1.18 -3.17
C ALA A 148 16.16 1.89 -1.80
N ALA A 149 15.13 2.58 -1.30
CA ALA A 149 15.11 3.18 0.03
C ALA A 149 14.99 2.13 1.16
N VAL A 150 14.64 0.88 0.83
CA VAL A 150 14.61 -0.24 1.77
C VAL A 150 15.36 -1.41 1.16
N ASP A 151 16.49 -1.79 1.76
CA ASP A 151 17.28 -2.94 1.28
C ASP A 151 16.41 -4.22 1.24
N PRO A 152 16.09 -4.76 0.05
CA PRO A 152 15.23 -5.93 -0.07
C PRO A 152 15.87 -7.19 0.52
N GLU A 153 17.20 -7.29 0.53
CA GLU A 153 17.90 -8.44 1.11
C GLU A 153 17.79 -8.42 2.62
N ARG A 154 17.90 -7.24 3.24
CA ARG A 154 17.62 -7.05 4.66
C ARG A 154 16.18 -7.42 5.01
N LEU A 155 15.20 -7.00 4.20
CA LEU A 155 13.81 -7.39 4.41
C LEU A 155 13.60 -8.91 4.34
N ARG A 156 14.18 -9.58 3.33
CA ARG A 156 14.14 -11.04 3.19
C ARG A 156 14.85 -11.76 4.34
N ALA A 157 15.88 -11.13 4.91
CA ALA A 157 16.54 -11.65 6.09
C ALA A 157 15.66 -11.59 7.35
N LEU A 158 14.74 -10.62 7.44
CA LEU A 158 13.87 -10.42 8.59
C LEU A 158 12.51 -11.13 8.47
N PHE A 159 11.92 -11.16 7.26
CA PHE A 159 10.53 -11.57 7.02
C PHE A 159 10.39 -12.52 5.82
N THR A 160 9.32 -13.31 5.81
CA THR A 160 8.82 -13.82 4.54
C THR A 160 8.00 -12.71 3.83
N PRO A 161 8.20 -12.50 2.51
CA PRO A 161 7.55 -11.40 1.80
C PRO A 161 6.02 -11.35 1.93
N ALA A 162 5.36 -12.52 1.81
CA ALA A 162 3.91 -12.62 1.91
C ALA A 162 3.38 -12.33 3.33
N GLU A 163 4.09 -12.76 4.38
CA GLU A 163 3.70 -12.43 5.77
C GLU A 163 3.87 -10.94 6.05
N LEU A 164 4.91 -10.30 5.49
CA LEU A 164 5.13 -8.86 5.65
C LEU A 164 3.99 -8.04 5.05
N ALA A 165 3.60 -8.33 3.80
CA ALA A 165 2.48 -7.64 3.15
C ALA A 165 1.18 -7.84 3.92
N ARG A 166 0.92 -9.07 4.32
CA ARG A 166 -0.27 -9.42 5.09
C ARG A 166 -0.30 -8.75 6.46
N GLY A 167 0.81 -8.81 7.21
CA GLY A 167 0.93 -8.22 8.54
C GLY A 167 0.84 -6.70 8.53
N LEU A 168 1.49 -6.05 7.58
CA LEU A 168 1.44 -4.58 7.47
C LEU A 168 0.05 -4.08 7.04
N TYR A 169 -0.65 -4.81 6.17
CA TYR A 169 -1.95 -4.40 5.66
C TYR A 169 -3.11 -4.79 6.59
N LEU A 170 -3.16 -6.05 7.04
CA LEU A 170 -4.27 -6.59 7.83
C LEU A 170 -4.00 -6.65 9.34
N GLY A 171 -2.74 -6.51 9.76
CA GLY A 171 -2.35 -6.82 11.13
C GLY A 171 -2.23 -8.33 11.40
N GLY A 172 -2.36 -8.72 12.67
CA GLY A 172 -2.23 -10.09 13.15
C GLY A 172 -0.85 -10.37 13.72
N ALA A 173 -0.39 -11.61 13.61
CA ALA A 173 0.96 -12.00 14.03
C ALA A 173 1.77 -12.44 12.82
N MET A 174 3.07 -12.10 12.81
CA MET A 174 4.02 -12.55 11.79
C MET A 174 5.37 -12.92 12.41
N SER A 175 6.04 -13.87 11.75
CA SER A 175 7.41 -14.24 12.11
C SER A 175 8.37 -13.13 11.70
N CYS A 176 9.28 -12.78 12.60
CA CYS A 176 10.35 -11.81 12.36
C CYS A 176 11.62 -12.31 13.05
N ARG A 177 12.73 -12.47 12.31
CA ARG A 177 13.97 -13.01 12.90
C ARG A 177 14.59 -12.12 13.97
N ASP A 178 14.35 -10.81 13.90
CA ASP A 178 14.70 -9.90 14.98
C ASP A 178 13.56 -8.90 15.21
N PRO A 179 12.58 -9.24 16.04
CA PRO A 179 11.46 -8.34 16.30
C PRO A 179 11.90 -7.09 17.06
N HIS A 180 13.11 -7.06 17.66
CA HIS A 180 13.62 -5.93 18.42
C HIS A 180 14.51 -4.99 17.62
N ASP A 181 14.74 -5.27 16.33
CA ASP A 181 15.52 -4.42 15.42
C ASP A 181 14.98 -2.98 15.45
N GLU A 182 15.86 -2.04 15.80
CA GLU A 182 15.53 -0.65 16.03
C GLU A 182 15.14 0.12 14.76
N HIS A 183 15.45 -0.45 13.59
CA HIS A 183 15.12 0.14 12.30
C HIS A 183 13.73 -0.26 11.79
N LEU A 184 13.05 -1.20 12.44
CA LEU A 184 11.73 -1.67 11.99
C LEU A 184 10.68 -0.56 11.87
N PRO A 185 10.57 0.43 12.78
CA PRO A 185 9.64 1.55 12.59
C PRO A 185 9.90 2.31 11.29
N LEU A 186 11.16 2.67 11.01
CA LEU A 186 11.53 3.37 9.77
C LEU A 186 11.19 2.54 8.53
N VAL A 187 11.54 1.24 8.55
CA VAL A 187 11.23 0.30 7.46
C VAL A 187 9.72 0.23 7.21
N PHE A 188 8.90 0.11 8.28
CA PHE A 188 7.45 0.08 8.15
C PHE A 188 6.93 1.41 7.60
N GLY A 189 7.48 2.54 8.04
CA GLY A 189 7.17 3.86 7.49
C GLY A 189 7.39 3.91 5.97
N HIS A 190 8.55 3.44 5.51
CA HIS A 190 8.84 3.38 4.08
C HIS A 190 7.88 2.48 3.31
N LEU A 191 7.56 1.29 3.83
CA LEU A 191 6.64 0.35 3.15
C LEU A 191 5.20 0.88 3.11
N LEU A 192 4.76 1.61 4.13
CA LEU A 192 3.43 2.22 4.16
C LEU A 192 3.26 3.34 3.11
N THR A 193 4.33 3.93 2.57
CA THR A 193 4.23 4.89 1.45
C THR A 193 3.56 4.28 0.20
N TRP A 194 3.53 2.94 0.10
CA TRP A 194 2.86 2.21 -0.97
C TRP A 194 1.36 2.03 -0.75
N MET A 195 0.76 2.59 0.30
CA MET A 195 -0.69 2.53 0.52
C MET A 195 -1.30 3.92 0.36
N PRO A 196 -2.60 4.07 0.00
CA PRO A 196 -3.29 5.35 0.09
C PRO A 196 -3.33 5.86 1.52
N ARG A 197 -3.39 7.18 1.70
CA ARG A 197 -3.44 7.83 3.02
C ARG A 197 -4.51 7.24 3.94
N ALA A 198 -5.72 7.04 3.43
CA ALA A 198 -6.82 6.45 4.20
C ALA A 198 -6.50 5.05 4.73
N GLU A 199 -5.79 4.25 3.93
CA GLU A 199 -5.45 2.86 4.28
C GLU A 199 -4.28 2.78 5.26
N ARG A 200 -3.27 3.66 5.11
CA ARG A 200 -2.13 3.76 6.03
C ARG A 200 -2.57 3.97 7.46
N ALA A 201 -3.65 4.73 7.67
CA ALA A 201 -4.14 5.10 8.99
C ALA A 201 -5.14 4.13 9.62
N HIS A 202 -5.58 3.09 8.90
CA HIS A 202 -6.57 2.16 9.46
C HIS A 202 -6.07 1.53 10.76
N PRO A 203 -6.89 1.55 11.84
CA PRO A 203 -6.55 0.89 13.08
C PRO A 203 -6.18 -0.57 12.86
N ARG A 204 -4.99 -0.95 13.31
CA ARG A 204 -4.49 -2.31 13.17
C ARG A 204 -3.43 -2.62 14.20
N GLN A 205 -3.34 -3.89 14.53
CA GLN A 205 -2.41 -4.44 15.49
C GLN A 205 -1.57 -5.50 14.80
N LEU A 206 -0.26 -5.39 14.92
CA LEU A 206 0.70 -6.36 14.40
C LEU A 206 1.63 -6.82 15.51
N VAL A 207 1.87 -8.13 15.56
CA VAL A 207 2.80 -8.73 16.51
C VAL A 207 3.90 -9.44 15.75
N LEU A 208 5.13 -9.07 16.06
CA LEU A 208 6.35 -9.66 15.53
C LEU A 208 6.88 -10.66 16.54
N VAL A 209 7.14 -11.90 16.13
CA VAL A 209 7.71 -12.93 17.01
C VAL A 209 8.93 -13.60 16.38
N ASP A 210 9.94 -13.88 17.20
CA ASP A 210 11.16 -14.61 16.79
C ASP A 210 10.95 -16.13 16.76
N ARG A 211 9.88 -16.56 16.09
CA ARG A 211 9.63 -17.97 15.82
C ARG A 211 8.68 -18.14 14.64
N PRO A 212 8.75 -19.29 13.94
CA PRO A 212 7.73 -19.67 12.99
C PRO A 212 6.36 -19.72 13.67
N LEU A 213 5.38 -19.07 13.06
CA LEU A 213 3.98 -19.22 13.46
C LEU A 213 3.39 -20.41 12.71
N ALA A 214 2.55 -21.21 13.38
CA ALA A 214 1.70 -22.14 12.66
C ALA A 214 0.82 -21.33 11.70
N SER A 215 0.59 -21.85 10.49
CA SER A 215 -0.16 -21.24 9.38
C SER A 215 -1.67 -21.06 9.69
N GLY A 216 -2.03 -20.69 10.92
CA GLY A 216 -3.39 -20.61 11.44
C GLY A 216 -4.09 -19.30 11.12
N THR A 217 -3.44 -18.38 10.41
CA THR A 217 -4.12 -17.17 9.99
C THR A 217 -4.89 -17.43 8.70
N SER A 218 -6.21 -17.25 8.74
CA SER A 218 -7.08 -17.47 7.58
C SER A 218 -6.56 -16.68 6.38
N ALA A 219 -6.28 -17.40 5.29
CA ALA A 219 -5.98 -16.77 4.01
C ALA A 219 -7.18 -15.89 3.61
N PRO A 220 -6.93 -14.71 3.01
CA PRO A 220 -8.03 -13.90 2.50
C PRO A 220 -8.83 -14.72 1.49
N ASN A 221 -10.16 -14.66 1.59
CA ASN A 221 -11.08 -15.34 0.67
C ASN A 221 -11.57 -14.42 -0.47
N ASN A 222 -11.30 -13.12 -0.37
CA ASN A 222 -11.62 -12.13 -1.40
C ASN A 222 -10.46 -12.03 -2.40
N ARG A 223 -10.76 -12.23 -3.70
CA ARG A 223 -9.77 -12.15 -4.80
C ARG A 223 -9.03 -10.82 -4.87
N GLY A 224 -9.73 -9.70 -4.65
CA GLY A 224 -9.13 -8.37 -4.62
C GLY A 224 -8.09 -8.22 -3.52
N MET A 225 -8.36 -8.76 -2.33
CA MET A 225 -7.38 -8.82 -1.24
C MET A 225 -6.19 -9.73 -1.57
N ILE A 226 -6.43 -10.89 -2.19
CA ILE A 226 -5.34 -11.79 -2.63
C ILE A 226 -4.42 -11.04 -3.62
N ASN A 227 -5.01 -10.40 -4.63
CA ASN A 227 -4.27 -9.63 -5.64
C ASN A 227 -3.50 -8.46 -5.01
N LEU A 228 -4.13 -7.75 -4.06
CA LEU A 228 -3.51 -6.65 -3.35
C LEU A 228 -2.24 -7.10 -2.62
N LEU A 229 -2.33 -8.12 -1.77
CA LEU A 229 -1.19 -8.63 -1.02
C LEU A 229 -0.09 -9.17 -1.94
N HIS A 230 -0.48 -9.84 -3.03
CA HIS A 230 0.45 -10.33 -4.05
C HIS A 230 1.22 -9.20 -4.71
N TYR A 231 0.54 -8.19 -5.24
CA TYR A 231 1.21 -7.10 -5.96
C TYR A 231 1.93 -6.11 -5.04
N LEU A 232 1.47 -5.88 -3.79
CA LEU A 232 2.26 -5.19 -2.77
C LEU A 232 3.59 -5.91 -2.52
N THR A 233 3.54 -7.24 -2.41
CA THR A 233 4.74 -8.05 -2.23
C THR A 233 5.69 -7.87 -3.40
N LEU A 234 5.22 -7.96 -4.65
CA LEU A 234 6.07 -7.77 -5.82
C LEU A 234 6.60 -6.34 -5.96
N ALA A 235 5.82 -5.35 -5.55
CA ALA A 235 6.22 -3.95 -5.57
C ALA A 235 7.38 -3.68 -4.59
N TRP A 236 7.30 -4.21 -3.37
CA TRP A 236 8.36 -4.11 -2.36
C TRP A 236 9.57 -4.97 -2.68
N PHE A 237 9.33 -6.18 -3.20
CA PHE A 237 10.36 -7.17 -3.50
C PHE A 237 10.53 -7.33 -5.01
N CYS A 238 10.78 -6.22 -5.71
CA CYS A 238 10.90 -6.15 -7.17
C CYS A 238 11.72 -7.33 -7.73
N PRO A 239 11.20 -8.07 -8.72
CA PRO A 239 11.97 -9.12 -9.40
C PRO A 239 13.32 -8.59 -9.90
N PRO A 240 14.44 -9.32 -9.69
CA PRO A 240 15.77 -8.85 -10.08
C PRO A 240 15.87 -8.45 -11.55
N ALA A 241 15.27 -9.24 -12.45
CA ALA A 241 15.27 -8.97 -13.89
C ALA A 241 14.59 -7.64 -14.26
N ILE A 242 13.57 -7.21 -13.50
CA ILE A 242 12.93 -5.91 -13.70
C ILE A 242 13.83 -4.82 -13.12
N ARG A 243 14.29 -5.00 -11.87
CA ARG A 243 15.11 -4.01 -11.15
C ARG A 243 16.39 -3.65 -11.90
N GLU A 244 17.05 -4.63 -12.52
CA GLU A 244 18.27 -4.42 -13.30
C GLU A 244 18.04 -3.62 -14.58
N ARG A 245 16.89 -3.85 -15.24
CA ARG A 245 16.52 -3.15 -16.47
C ARG A 245 15.98 -1.75 -16.19
N ASP A 246 15.14 -1.63 -15.17
CA ASP A 246 14.42 -0.41 -14.81
C ASP A 246 14.16 -0.38 -13.30
N PRO A 247 15.07 0.24 -12.52
CA PRO A 247 14.96 0.32 -11.07
C PRO A 247 13.71 1.07 -10.56
N GLN A 248 13.06 1.86 -11.42
CA GLN A 248 11.89 2.68 -11.07
C GLN A 248 10.57 2.04 -11.52
N PHE A 249 10.61 0.87 -12.18
CA PHE A 249 9.42 0.26 -12.76
C PHE A 249 8.31 0.02 -11.73
N THR A 250 8.63 -0.57 -10.56
CA THR A 250 7.62 -0.87 -9.55
C THR A 250 6.96 0.38 -8.98
N VAL A 251 7.72 1.47 -8.80
CA VAL A 251 7.19 2.76 -8.37
C VAL A 251 6.17 3.26 -9.38
N ARG A 252 6.53 3.27 -10.67
CA ARG A 252 5.62 3.74 -11.73
C ARG A 252 4.39 2.85 -11.86
N ALA A 253 4.59 1.53 -11.89
CA ALA A 253 3.49 0.56 -11.95
C ALA A 253 2.51 0.73 -10.78
N TRP A 254 3.03 0.92 -9.57
CA TRP A 254 2.19 1.11 -8.39
C TRP A 254 1.56 2.50 -8.30
N GLN A 255 2.25 3.53 -8.78
CA GLN A 255 1.69 4.88 -8.88
C GLN A 255 0.45 4.89 -9.78
N LEU A 256 0.45 4.15 -10.90
CA LEU A 256 -0.75 3.99 -11.74
C LEU A 256 -1.93 3.38 -10.96
N VAL A 257 -1.65 2.41 -10.07
CA VAL A 257 -2.67 1.79 -9.22
C VAL A 257 -3.22 2.80 -8.21
N LEU A 258 -2.36 3.60 -7.57
CA LEU A 258 -2.78 4.63 -6.61
C LEU A 258 -3.58 5.75 -7.29
N GLU A 259 -3.16 6.21 -8.47
CA GLU A 259 -3.88 7.21 -9.27
C GLU A 259 -5.27 6.69 -9.67
N LEU A 260 -5.36 5.45 -10.12
CA LEU A 260 -6.64 4.80 -10.42
C LEU A 260 -7.54 4.68 -9.19
N ALA A 261 -6.99 4.27 -8.05
CA ALA A 261 -7.75 4.15 -6.80
C ALA A 261 -8.34 5.50 -6.38
N PHE A 262 -7.54 6.56 -6.47
CA PHE A 262 -7.95 7.93 -6.18
C PHE A 262 -9.05 8.41 -7.14
N HIS A 263 -8.83 8.34 -8.45
CA HIS A 263 -9.75 8.89 -9.44
C HIS A 263 -11.04 8.08 -9.61
N LEU A 264 -11.02 6.79 -9.30
CA LEU A 264 -12.21 5.95 -9.29
C LEU A 264 -12.89 5.91 -7.92
N GLU A 265 -12.30 6.55 -6.90
CA GLU A 265 -12.76 6.52 -5.51
C GLU A 265 -12.96 5.08 -4.98
N ARG A 266 -12.00 4.20 -5.29
CA ARG A 266 -12.06 2.77 -4.92
C ARG A 266 -10.99 2.44 -3.88
N PRO A 267 -11.35 1.74 -2.78
CA PRO A 267 -10.36 1.10 -1.92
C PRO A 267 -9.48 0.14 -2.73
N LEU A 268 -8.20 -0.02 -2.35
CA LEU A 268 -7.28 -0.90 -3.09
C LEU A 268 -7.78 -2.34 -3.25
N PRO A 269 -8.36 -3.02 -2.24
CA PRO A 269 -8.86 -4.38 -2.43
C PRO A 269 -9.94 -4.45 -3.51
N ASP A 270 -10.85 -3.47 -3.55
CA ASP A 270 -11.94 -3.43 -4.51
C ASP A 270 -11.41 -3.13 -5.91
N LEU A 271 -10.50 -2.14 -6.04
CA LEU A 271 -9.83 -1.84 -7.31
C LEU A 271 -9.10 -3.07 -7.85
N LEU A 272 -8.29 -3.76 -7.03
CA LEU A 272 -7.52 -4.93 -7.46
C LEU A 272 -8.42 -6.13 -7.78
N GLY A 273 -9.63 -6.17 -7.22
CA GLY A 273 -10.70 -7.06 -7.65
C GLY A 273 -11.22 -6.70 -9.04
N ASP A 274 -11.53 -5.42 -9.27
CA ASP A 274 -11.97 -4.89 -10.57
C ASP A 274 -10.92 -5.10 -11.67
N LEU A 275 -9.64 -4.84 -11.37
CA LEU A 275 -8.52 -5.08 -12.28
C LEU A 275 -8.38 -6.57 -12.63
N GLY A 276 -8.64 -7.47 -11.68
CA GLY A 276 -8.72 -8.91 -11.94
C GLY A 276 -9.85 -9.27 -12.90
N ALA A 277 -11.02 -8.60 -12.78
CA ALA A 277 -12.13 -8.79 -13.71
C ALA A 277 -11.84 -8.22 -15.10
N VAL A 278 -11.17 -7.06 -15.19
CA VAL A 278 -10.67 -6.48 -16.46
C VAL A 278 -9.64 -7.39 -17.10
N ALA A 279 -8.77 -8.01 -16.31
CA ALA A 279 -7.79 -8.96 -16.83
C ALA A 279 -8.49 -10.15 -17.52
N ALA A 280 -9.43 -10.79 -16.82
CA ALA A 280 -10.21 -11.92 -17.32
C ALA A 280 -11.10 -11.55 -18.52
N ALA A 281 -11.68 -10.35 -18.54
CA ALA A 281 -12.46 -9.86 -19.67
C ALA A 281 -11.64 -9.82 -20.97
N TRP A 282 -10.31 -9.76 -20.89
CA TRP A 282 -9.44 -9.71 -22.05
C TRP A 282 -8.92 -11.07 -22.52
N ASP A 283 -9.39 -12.18 -21.92
CA ASP A 283 -9.00 -13.53 -22.32
C ASP A 283 -9.61 -13.92 -23.67
N THR A 284 -10.86 -13.55 -23.92
CA THR A 284 -11.56 -13.83 -25.19
C THR A 284 -12.37 -12.64 -25.69
N THR A 285 -12.70 -12.64 -26.99
CA THR A 285 -13.59 -11.64 -27.61
C THR A 285 -14.97 -11.62 -26.94
N GLU A 286 -15.50 -12.78 -26.53
CA GLU A 286 -16.83 -12.88 -25.92
C GLU A 286 -16.85 -12.41 -24.46
N ASP A 287 -15.77 -12.68 -23.71
CA ASP A 287 -15.62 -12.16 -22.35
C ASP A 287 -15.53 -10.63 -22.36
N LEU A 288 -14.77 -10.05 -23.28
CA LEU A 288 -14.67 -8.59 -23.40
C LEU A 288 -16.01 -7.98 -23.77
N ARG A 289 -16.71 -8.59 -24.73
CA ARG A 289 -18.06 -8.16 -25.11
C ARG A 289 -19.02 -8.19 -23.93
N SER A 290 -19.03 -9.29 -23.18
CA SER A 290 -19.87 -9.46 -22.00
C SER A 290 -19.55 -8.42 -20.93
N TYR A 291 -18.26 -8.14 -20.71
CA TYR A 291 -17.81 -7.11 -19.78
C TYR A 291 -18.27 -5.71 -20.19
N LEU A 292 -18.06 -5.33 -21.45
CA LEU A 292 -18.45 -4.01 -21.99
C LEU A 292 -19.95 -3.74 -21.86
N LEU A 293 -20.78 -4.76 -22.08
CA LEU A 293 -22.24 -4.67 -21.96
C LEU A 293 -22.71 -4.60 -20.51
N SER A 294 -22.21 -5.50 -19.65
CA SER A 294 -22.59 -5.58 -18.24
C SER A 294 -22.19 -4.33 -17.45
N HIS A 295 -21.04 -3.74 -17.77
CA HIS A 295 -20.54 -2.51 -17.15
C HIS A 295 -21.03 -1.25 -17.88
N ARG A 296 -21.93 -1.38 -18.86
CA ARG A 296 -22.52 -0.27 -19.64
C ARG A 296 -21.47 0.67 -20.26
N ILE A 297 -20.31 0.11 -20.61
CA ILE A 297 -19.29 0.81 -21.41
C ILE A 297 -19.85 1.01 -22.81
N LEU A 298 -20.49 -0.03 -23.36
CA LEU A 298 -21.30 0.01 -24.58
C LEU A 298 -22.73 -0.42 -24.29
N ARG A 299 -23.69 0.14 -25.03
CA ARG A 299 -25.12 -0.23 -24.96
C ARG A 299 -25.55 -0.90 -26.25
N HIS A 300 -26.52 -1.80 -26.17
CA HIS A 300 -27.06 -2.53 -27.33
C HIS A 300 -27.51 -1.60 -28.47
N GLU A 301 -28.16 -0.47 -28.15
CA GLU A 301 -28.61 0.51 -29.14
C GLU A 301 -27.46 1.16 -29.91
N GLN A 302 -26.34 1.40 -29.22
CA GLN A 302 -25.14 2.02 -29.80
C GLN A 302 -24.44 1.05 -30.74
N ILE A 303 -24.36 -0.21 -30.33
CA ILE A 303 -23.82 -1.30 -31.15
C ILE A 303 -24.68 -1.44 -32.41
N ALA A 304 -26.00 -1.52 -32.28
CA ALA A 304 -26.90 -1.62 -33.43
C ALA A 304 -26.81 -0.40 -34.36
N ALA A 305 -26.65 0.82 -33.82
CA ALA A 305 -26.46 2.03 -34.61
C ALA A 305 -25.12 2.05 -35.34
N CYS A 306 -24.04 1.60 -34.68
CA CYS A 306 -22.73 1.44 -35.27
C CYS A 306 -22.76 0.39 -36.40
N ASP A 307 -23.33 -0.78 -36.16
CA ASP A 307 -23.38 -1.90 -37.11
C ASP A 307 -24.15 -1.57 -38.39
N ARG A 308 -25.14 -0.66 -38.33
CA ARG A 308 -25.85 -0.17 -39.53
C ARG A 308 -24.98 0.71 -40.44
N ARG A 309 -23.90 1.30 -39.91
CA ARG A 309 -23.04 2.27 -40.62
C ARG A 309 -21.63 1.74 -40.85
N ALA A 310 -21.19 0.80 -40.03
CA ALA A 310 -19.83 0.30 -40.06
C ALA A 310 -19.60 -0.63 -41.27
N PRO A 311 -18.39 -0.63 -41.87
CA PRO A 311 -18.07 -1.55 -42.95
C PRO A 311 -18.19 -3.03 -42.57
N LYS A 312 -18.03 -3.34 -41.28
CA LYS A 312 -18.23 -4.66 -40.68
C LYS A 312 -18.89 -4.49 -39.30
N PRO A 313 -19.72 -5.44 -38.86
CA PRO A 313 -20.25 -5.41 -37.50
C PRO A 313 -19.15 -5.38 -36.44
N LEU A 314 -19.42 -4.70 -35.32
CA LEU A 314 -18.47 -4.52 -34.22
C LEU A 314 -18.01 -5.88 -33.67
N PHE A 315 -18.95 -6.79 -33.42
CA PHE A 315 -18.70 -8.15 -32.91
C PHE A 315 -18.74 -9.22 -34.01
N ALA A 316 -18.27 -8.90 -35.21
CA ALA A 316 -18.20 -9.90 -36.28
C ALA A 316 -17.24 -11.06 -35.91
N SER A 317 -17.54 -12.28 -36.36
CA SER A 317 -16.71 -13.48 -36.16
C SER A 317 -15.27 -13.37 -36.67
N SER A 318 -15.00 -12.36 -37.51
CA SER A 318 -13.65 -12.01 -37.99
C SER A 318 -12.74 -11.35 -36.93
N VAL A 319 -13.22 -11.08 -35.72
CA VAL A 319 -12.41 -10.50 -34.63
C VAL A 319 -11.72 -11.62 -33.87
N PRO A 320 -10.39 -11.82 -34.03
CA PRO A 320 -9.71 -13.03 -33.56
C PRO A 320 -9.53 -13.07 -32.04
N ASP A 321 -9.39 -11.90 -31.39
CA ASP A 321 -9.18 -11.80 -29.94
C ASP A 321 -9.71 -10.48 -29.37
N ALA A 322 -9.73 -10.40 -28.03
CA ALA A 322 -10.18 -9.24 -27.27
C ALA A 322 -9.40 -7.96 -27.60
N GLY A 323 -8.11 -8.08 -27.87
CA GLY A 323 -7.29 -6.94 -28.22
C GLY A 323 -7.63 -6.36 -29.60
N TRP A 324 -7.95 -7.21 -30.58
CA TRP A 324 -8.49 -6.78 -31.87
C TRP A 324 -9.89 -6.17 -31.75
N LEU A 325 -10.72 -6.72 -30.86
CA LEU A 325 -12.02 -6.13 -30.56
C LEU A 325 -11.85 -4.71 -30.00
N TRP A 326 -10.94 -4.53 -29.04
CA TRP A 326 -10.61 -3.23 -28.48
C TRP A 326 -10.14 -2.23 -29.56
N ASN A 327 -9.18 -2.62 -30.41
CA ASN A 327 -8.72 -1.78 -31.53
C ASN A 327 -9.88 -1.40 -32.47
N ARG A 328 -10.84 -2.29 -32.70
CA ARG A 328 -12.02 -1.98 -33.53
C ARG A 328 -12.95 -0.99 -32.83
N ILE A 329 -13.18 -1.14 -31.52
CA ILE A 329 -14.00 -0.21 -30.72
C ILE A 329 -13.38 1.19 -30.76
N THR A 330 -12.09 1.32 -30.46
CA THR A 330 -11.39 2.61 -30.50
C THR A 330 -11.43 3.20 -31.92
N HIS A 331 -11.18 2.40 -32.96
CA HIS A 331 -11.28 2.83 -34.35
C HIS A 331 -12.67 3.36 -34.70
N TYR A 332 -13.74 2.64 -34.36
CA TYR A 332 -15.12 3.04 -34.66
C TYR A 332 -15.56 4.26 -33.85
N TRP A 333 -15.08 4.40 -32.62
CA TRP A 333 -15.22 5.64 -31.85
C TRP A 333 -14.53 6.83 -32.53
N GLY A 334 -13.27 6.66 -32.96
CA GLY A 334 -12.51 7.71 -33.65
C GLY A 334 -13.14 8.13 -34.98
N ARG A 335 -13.83 7.21 -35.66
CA ARG A 335 -14.59 7.45 -36.89
C ARG A 335 -16.03 7.95 -36.64
N GLN A 336 -16.41 8.19 -35.39
CA GLN A 336 -17.75 8.65 -35.00
C GLN A 336 -18.87 7.69 -35.46
N LEU A 337 -18.56 6.40 -35.53
CA LEU A 337 -19.53 5.32 -35.76
C LEU A 337 -20.15 4.86 -34.45
N LEU A 338 -19.38 4.92 -33.36
CA LEU A 338 -19.89 4.82 -32.00
C LEU A 338 -20.17 6.23 -31.45
N PRO A 339 -21.33 6.46 -30.80
CA PRO A 339 -21.59 7.71 -30.11
C PRO A 339 -20.56 7.93 -29.00
N ALA A 340 -20.18 9.20 -28.84
CA ALA A 340 -19.08 9.63 -27.99
C ALA A 340 -19.50 10.87 -27.19
N SER A 341 -20.46 10.70 -26.29
CA SER A 341 -20.65 11.67 -25.21
C SER A 341 -19.43 11.71 -24.31
N ASP A 342 -19.21 12.81 -23.59
CA ASP A 342 -18.09 12.95 -22.64
C ASP A 342 -18.12 11.83 -21.59
N ALA A 343 -19.30 11.41 -21.16
CA ALA A 343 -19.46 10.30 -20.21
C ALA A 343 -19.04 8.94 -20.81
N GLU A 344 -19.21 8.72 -22.12
CA GLU A 344 -18.75 7.50 -22.79
C GLU A 344 -17.25 7.50 -23.00
N LEU A 345 -16.70 8.64 -23.39
CA LEU A 345 -15.26 8.84 -23.46
C LEU A 345 -14.61 8.58 -22.10
N ALA A 346 -15.16 9.14 -21.03
CA ALA A 346 -14.68 8.90 -19.66
C ALA A 346 -14.70 7.41 -19.30
N ARG A 347 -15.79 6.68 -19.59
CA ARG A 347 -15.87 5.23 -19.35
C ARG A 347 -14.86 4.42 -20.17
N MET A 348 -14.65 4.77 -21.44
CA MET A 348 -13.64 4.13 -22.29
C MET A 348 -12.22 4.42 -21.79
N ALA A 349 -11.95 5.65 -21.38
CA ALA A 349 -10.66 6.07 -20.84
C ALA A 349 -10.37 5.37 -19.50
N ALA A 350 -11.34 5.29 -18.59
CA ALA A 350 -11.22 4.55 -17.33
C ALA A 350 -10.90 3.07 -17.56
N LEU A 351 -11.63 2.40 -18.48
CA LEU A 351 -11.37 0.99 -18.81
C LEU A 351 -9.99 0.78 -19.42
N LEU A 352 -9.55 1.70 -20.29
CA LEU A 352 -8.20 1.66 -20.85
C LEU A 352 -7.13 1.86 -19.77
N ALA A 353 -7.33 2.81 -18.86
CA ALA A 353 -6.43 3.06 -17.73
C ALA A 353 -6.27 1.81 -16.86
N GLN A 354 -7.39 1.15 -16.51
CA GLN A 354 -7.41 -0.11 -15.79
C GLN A 354 -6.64 -1.21 -16.54
N ARG A 355 -6.85 -1.36 -17.85
CA ARG A 355 -6.12 -2.36 -18.65
C ARG A 355 -4.62 -2.09 -18.70
N ILE A 356 -4.21 -0.82 -18.79
CA ILE A 356 -2.79 -0.42 -18.76
C ILE A 356 -2.18 -0.77 -17.40
N ALA A 357 -2.87 -0.48 -16.29
CA ALA A 357 -2.41 -0.87 -14.96
C ALA A 357 -2.30 -2.39 -14.80
N VAL A 358 -3.28 -3.16 -15.31
CA VAL A 358 -3.19 -4.64 -15.37
C VAL A 358 -1.94 -5.10 -16.09
N ASP A 359 -1.63 -4.52 -17.25
CA ASP A 359 -0.43 -4.89 -18.03
C ASP A 359 0.88 -4.57 -17.28
N HIS A 360 0.92 -3.47 -16.51
CA HIS A 360 2.05 -3.14 -15.64
C HIS A 360 2.18 -4.14 -14.48
N LEU A 361 1.08 -4.50 -13.84
CA LEU A 361 1.07 -5.49 -12.76
C LEU A 361 1.47 -6.88 -13.26
N PHE A 362 0.94 -7.32 -14.40
CA PHE A 362 1.31 -8.60 -15.02
C PHE A 362 2.76 -8.66 -15.45
N HIS A 363 3.37 -7.52 -15.77
CA HIS A 363 4.81 -7.48 -16.02
C HIS A 363 5.64 -7.85 -14.78
N LEU A 364 5.14 -7.57 -13.57
CA LEU A 364 5.77 -8.02 -12.33
C LEU A 364 5.73 -9.54 -12.18
N ASP A 365 4.68 -10.19 -12.67
CA ASP A 365 4.54 -11.65 -12.68
C ASP A 365 5.35 -12.33 -13.80
N ALA A 366 5.51 -11.64 -14.94
CA ALA A 366 6.20 -12.13 -16.12
C ALA A 366 7.27 -11.14 -16.63
N PRO A 367 8.40 -10.99 -15.90
CA PRO A 367 9.48 -10.03 -16.20
C PRO A 367 10.07 -10.14 -17.62
N GLU A 368 9.96 -11.31 -18.24
CA GLU A 368 10.44 -11.59 -19.60
C GLU A 368 9.58 -10.93 -20.68
N ARG A 369 8.31 -10.61 -20.38
CA ARG A 369 7.36 -10.00 -21.31
C ARG A 369 7.42 -8.47 -21.25
N HIS A 370 8.56 -7.92 -21.65
CA HIS A 370 8.86 -6.48 -21.59
C HIS A 370 7.90 -5.58 -22.40
N THR A 371 7.16 -6.11 -23.36
CA THR A 371 6.18 -5.34 -24.12
C THR A 371 4.84 -5.17 -23.41
N LEU A 372 4.57 -5.91 -22.32
CA LEU A 372 3.27 -5.84 -21.64
C LEU A 372 2.91 -4.41 -21.21
N PRO A 373 3.74 -3.68 -20.43
CA PRO A 373 3.33 -2.41 -19.81
C PRO A 373 2.77 -1.39 -20.81
N MET A 374 3.35 -1.35 -22.01
CA MET A 374 3.01 -0.36 -23.05
C MET A 374 2.10 -0.91 -24.14
N ARG A 375 1.73 -2.19 -24.12
CA ARG A 375 1.03 -2.86 -25.22
C ARG A 375 -0.22 -2.12 -25.68
N TYR A 376 -1.09 -1.74 -24.75
CA TYR A 376 -2.35 -1.08 -25.09
C TYR A 376 -2.20 0.40 -25.42
N LEU A 377 -1.18 1.06 -24.86
CA LEU A 377 -0.84 2.41 -25.27
C LEU A 377 -0.27 2.43 -26.69
N HIS A 378 0.62 1.49 -27.02
CA HIS A 378 1.13 1.30 -28.37
C HIS A 378 0.00 1.02 -29.37
N ARG A 379 -0.94 0.14 -29.01
CA ARG A 379 -2.15 -0.12 -29.81
C ARG A 379 -2.99 1.13 -30.05
N LEU A 380 -3.14 1.97 -29.03
CA LEU A 380 -3.84 3.24 -29.16
C LEU A 380 -3.10 4.20 -30.11
N LEU A 381 -1.80 4.35 -29.92
CA LEU A 381 -0.97 5.32 -30.62
C LEU A 381 -0.76 4.97 -32.10
N TYR A 382 -0.59 3.67 -32.41
CA TYR A 382 -0.10 3.21 -33.70
C TYR A 382 -1.05 2.25 -34.43
N GLU A 383 -1.83 1.42 -33.74
CA GLU A 383 -2.59 0.33 -34.39
C GLU A 383 -4.08 0.67 -34.62
N SER A 384 -4.68 1.50 -33.78
CA SER A 384 -6.13 1.79 -33.82
C SER A 384 -6.55 2.70 -35.00
N VAL A 385 -5.61 3.23 -35.77
CA VAL A 385 -5.83 4.16 -36.91
C VAL A 385 -6.83 5.26 -36.54
N LEU A 386 -6.53 6.00 -35.47
CA LEU A 386 -7.36 7.11 -34.98
C LEU A 386 -6.97 8.42 -35.69
N PRO A 387 -7.95 9.29 -36.03
CA PRO A 387 -7.64 10.68 -36.34
C PRO A 387 -6.87 11.34 -35.19
N ALA A 388 -5.88 12.18 -35.50
CA ALA A 388 -4.99 12.80 -34.50
C ALA A 388 -5.76 13.50 -33.37
N GLU A 389 -6.75 14.33 -33.71
CA GLU A 389 -7.61 15.04 -32.74
C GLU A 389 -8.34 14.08 -31.78
N ARG A 390 -8.80 12.93 -32.28
CA ARG A 390 -9.49 11.92 -31.46
C ARG A 390 -8.50 11.17 -30.57
N ARG A 391 -7.31 10.88 -31.07
CA ARG A 391 -6.24 10.30 -30.26
C ARG A 391 -5.86 11.24 -29.11
N GLU A 392 -5.65 12.53 -29.38
CA GLU A 392 -5.37 13.53 -28.34
C GLU A 392 -6.50 13.67 -27.32
N LEU A 393 -7.75 13.63 -27.78
CA LEU A 393 -8.91 13.65 -26.89
C LEU A 393 -8.94 12.44 -25.95
N LEU A 394 -8.67 11.24 -26.45
CA LEU A 394 -8.62 10.02 -25.64
C LEU A 394 -7.41 10.00 -24.71
N LEU A 395 -6.24 10.49 -25.15
CA LEU A 395 -5.07 10.62 -24.28
C LEU A 395 -5.31 11.62 -23.13
N ARG A 396 -5.98 12.75 -23.40
CA ARG A 396 -6.38 13.69 -22.34
C ARG A 396 -7.38 13.07 -21.36
N ALA A 397 -8.37 12.32 -21.86
CA ALA A 397 -9.30 11.60 -21.00
C ALA A 397 -8.61 10.51 -20.18
N LEU A 398 -7.63 9.80 -20.77
CA LEU A 398 -6.82 8.79 -20.07
C LEU A 398 -6.00 9.41 -18.94
N ALA A 399 -5.41 10.58 -19.19
CA ALA A 399 -4.61 11.32 -18.21
C ALA A 399 -5.40 11.83 -17.01
N GLN A 400 -6.74 11.88 -17.09
CA GLN A 400 -7.59 12.18 -15.93
C GLN A 400 -7.60 11.03 -14.91
N TYR A 401 -7.20 9.82 -15.30
CA TYR A 401 -7.19 8.64 -14.44
C TYR A 401 -5.78 8.19 -14.06
N VAL A 402 -4.82 8.39 -14.97
CA VAL A 402 -3.42 7.96 -14.80
C VAL A 402 -2.47 9.06 -15.31
N PRO A 403 -2.41 10.24 -14.66
CA PRO A 403 -1.59 11.35 -15.12
C PRO A 403 -0.10 11.01 -15.23
N SER A 404 0.43 10.14 -14.36
CA SER A 404 1.83 9.70 -14.43
C SER A 404 2.18 9.01 -15.75
N LEU A 405 1.20 8.39 -16.42
CA LEU A 405 1.41 7.72 -17.69
C LEU A 405 1.90 8.69 -18.78
N LEU A 406 1.43 9.95 -18.77
CA LEU A 406 1.86 10.95 -19.75
C LEU A 406 3.31 11.41 -19.56
N THR A 407 3.85 11.25 -18.35
CA THR A 407 5.26 11.55 -18.05
C THR A 407 6.17 10.34 -18.24
N HIS A 408 5.61 9.19 -18.66
CA HIS A 408 6.38 7.99 -18.86
C HIS A 408 7.34 8.16 -20.05
N PRO A 409 8.64 7.83 -19.91
CA PRO A 409 9.66 8.11 -20.92
C PRO A 409 9.42 7.44 -22.28
N GLU A 410 8.57 6.42 -22.31
CA GLU A 410 8.22 5.67 -23.52
C GLU A 410 6.95 6.20 -24.23
N VAL A 411 6.35 7.29 -23.74
CA VAL A 411 5.23 7.96 -24.42
C VAL A 411 5.78 9.10 -25.27
N PRO A 412 5.82 8.97 -26.60
CA PRO A 412 6.21 10.08 -27.45
C PRO A 412 5.12 11.15 -27.36
N LEU A 413 5.49 12.32 -26.87
CA LEU A 413 4.61 13.50 -26.78
C LEU A 413 4.68 14.38 -28.05
N ASP A 414 5.37 13.92 -29.10
CA ASP A 414 5.66 14.68 -30.33
C ASP A 414 4.84 14.23 -31.55
#